data_AF-A0A5J4PJN6-F1
#
_entry.id   AF-A0A5J4PJN6-F1
#
_cell.length_a   1.000
_cell.length_b   1.000
_cell.length_c   1.000
_cell.angle_alpha   90.00
_cell.angle_beta   90.00
_cell.angle_gamma   90.00
#
_symmetry.space_group_name_H-M   'P 1'
#
loop_
_entity.id
_entity.type
_entity.pdbx_description
1 polymer ?
#
loop_
_entity_poly.entity_id
_entity_poly.type
_entity_poly.pdbx_seq_one_letter_code
_entity_poly.pdbx_strand_id
1 'polypeptide(L)'
;KEVEGKEEVVRGEEAIVTQQTNEAESLAEDSQKDLSRTLPKYNTTIKAVQSLDKSDIYEVKSFAHPPELVMFVMASVFLLFNQPQTWEQTKKLMNAKFLGKLSDYDKNIFDEKMKSILKASYINSPKFQPEFVESVSKAAKSLCAWVRTLYEYSEVAKEVAPKKAKAKESMTKL
;
A
#
# COMPACT_ATOMS: atom_id res chain seq x y z
N LYS A 1 8.81 45.30 -38.66
CA LYS A 1 8.43 43.93 -39.09
C LYS A 1 8.80 42.95 -37.97
N GLU A 2 8.25 43.14 -36.76
CA GLU A 2 8.66 42.43 -35.54
C GLU A 2 7.49 42.01 -34.64
N VAL A 3 6.25 42.34 -35.01
CA VAL A 3 5.05 42.05 -34.20
C VAL A 3 4.43 40.69 -34.56
N GLU A 4 4.65 40.20 -35.78
CA GLU A 4 3.97 39.01 -36.31
C GLU A 4 4.56 37.67 -35.81
N GLY A 5 5.83 37.67 -35.37
CA GLY A 5 6.49 36.45 -34.86
C GLY A 5 6.18 36.09 -33.41
N LYS A 6 5.55 36.99 -32.64
CA LYS A 6 5.29 36.79 -31.21
C LYS A 6 3.92 36.16 -30.93
N GLU A 7 2.93 36.43 -31.79
CA GLU A 7 1.58 35.87 -31.67
C GLU A 7 1.47 34.40 -32.11
N GLU A 8 2.38 33.91 -32.95
CA GLU A 8 2.42 32.50 -33.35
C GLU A 8 3.02 31.61 -32.26
N VAL A 9 4.04 32.11 -31.54
CA VAL A 9 4.66 31.41 -30.40
C VAL A 9 3.70 31.30 -29.21
N VAL A 10 2.98 32.38 -28.88
CA VAL A 10 2.00 32.37 -27.77
C VAL A 10 0.87 31.37 -28.03
N ARG A 11 0.33 31.31 -29.26
CA ARG A 11 -0.72 30.34 -29.62
C ARG A 11 -0.25 28.88 -29.58
N GLY A 12 1.01 28.62 -29.94
CA GLY A 12 1.61 27.30 -29.83
C GLY A 12 1.83 26.86 -28.38
N GLU A 13 2.26 27.78 -27.52
CA GLU A 13 2.45 27.52 -26.09
C GLU A 13 1.11 27.30 -25.36
N GLU A 14 0.07 28.09 -25.66
CA GLU A 14 -1.28 27.91 -25.09
C GLU A 14 -1.89 26.54 -25.45
N ALA A 15 -1.69 26.06 -26.67
CA ALA A 15 -2.17 24.75 -27.10
C ALA A 15 -1.46 23.59 -26.39
N ILE A 16 -0.14 23.68 -26.19
CA ILE A 16 0.66 22.68 -25.46
C ILE A 16 0.27 22.67 -23.98
N VAL A 17 0.10 23.85 -23.37
CA VAL A 17 -0.35 23.98 -21.98
C VAL A 17 -1.73 23.35 -21.82
N THR A 18 -2.68 23.62 -22.73
CA THR A 18 -4.05 23.09 -22.65
C THR A 18 -4.07 21.55 -22.78
N GLN A 19 -3.27 20.98 -23.68
CA GLN A 19 -3.18 19.53 -23.85
C GLN A 19 -2.55 18.84 -22.64
N GLN A 20 -1.45 19.39 -22.11
CA GLN A 20 -0.81 18.90 -20.89
C GLN A 20 -1.73 19.01 -19.66
N THR A 21 -2.64 19.98 -19.64
CA THR A 21 -3.62 20.16 -18.56
C THR A 21 -4.70 19.09 -18.62
N ASN A 22 -5.24 18.79 -19.81
CA ASN A 22 -6.26 17.76 -20.02
C ASN A 22 -5.74 16.34 -19.72
N GLU A 23 -4.51 16.01 -20.13
CA GLU A 23 -3.90 14.72 -19.79
C GLU A 23 -3.65 14.60 -18.28
N ALA A 24 -3.24 15.70 -17.63
CA ALA A 24 -3.06 15.73 -16.18
C ALA A 24 -4.39 15.60 -15.41
N GLU A 25 -5.48 16.19 -15.91
CA GLU A 25 -6.83 16.07 -15.33
C GLU A 25 -7.40 14.66 -15.47
N SER A 26 -7.32 14.06 -16.66
CA SER A 26 -7.80 12.69 -16.88
C SER A 26 -7.04 11.68 -16.00
N LEU A 27 -5.72 11.87 -15.87
CA LEU A 27 -4.90 11.06 -14.98
C LEU A 27 -5.21 11.32 -13.49
N ALA A 28 -5.67 12.53 -13.13
CA ALA A 28 -6.13 12.90 -11.78
C ALA A 28 -7.45 12.22 -11.40
N GLU A 29 -8.41 12.17 -12.33
CA GLU A 29 -9.69 11.48 -12.11
C GLU A 29 -9.49 9.97 -11.93
N ASP A 30 -8.65 9.35 -12.75
CA ASP A 30 -8.40 7.89 -12.68
C ASP A 30 -7.78 7.49 -11.33
N SER A 31 -6.72 8.19 -10.90
CA SER A 31 -6.12 7.88 -9.60
C SER A 31 -6.98 8.28 -8.40
N GLN A 32 -7.83 9.29 -8.52
CA GLN A 32 -8.80 9.60 -7.47
C GLN A 32 -9.85 8.49 -7.35
N LYS A 33 -10.22 7.86 -8.47
CA LYS A 33 -11.11 6.70 -8.52
C LYS A 33 -10.44 5.45 -7.92
N ASP A 34 -9.18 5.19 -8.23
CA ASP A 34 -8.42 4.10 -7.62
C ASP A 34 -8.26 4.28 -6.12
N LEU A 35 -7.99 5.49 -5.66
CA LEU A 35 -7.95 5.79 -4.23
C LEU A 35 -9.30 5.53 -3.56
N SER A 36 -10.38 5.99 -4.19
CA SER A 36 -11.74 5.80 -3.69
C SER A 36 -12.15 4.33 -3.62
N ARG A 37 -11.61 3.47 -4.50
CA ARG A 37 -11.79 2.01 -4.48
C ARG A 37 -10.89 1.30 -3.49
N THR A 38 -9.68 1.82 -3.27
CA THR A 38 -8.68 1.21 -2.37
C THR A 38 -8.97 1.52 -0.90
N LEU A 39 -9.47 2.71 -0.59
CA LEU A 39 -9.85 3.12 0.78
C LEU A 39 -10.84 2.19 1.49
N PRO A 40 -11.97 1.75 0.89
CA PRO A 40 -12.89 0.84 1.56
C PRO A 40 -12.24 -0.53 1.83
N LYS A 41 -11.42 -1.03 0.91
CA LYS A 41 -10.67 -2.28 1.07
C LYS A 41 -9.62 -2.15 2.18
N TYR A 42 -8.92 -1.01 2.24
CA TYR A 42 -8.01 -0.65 3.33
C TYR A 42 -8.72 -0.66 4.68
N ASN A 43 -9.80 0.11 4.83
CA ASN A 43 -10.54 0.18 6.10
C ASN A 43 -11.10 -1.18 6.53
N THR A 44 -11.61 -1.97 5.60
CA THR A 44 -12.11 -3.33 5.88
C THR A 44 -10.99 -4.23 6.40
N THR A 45 -9.82 -4.14 5.78
CA THR A 45 -8.67 -4.96 6.15
C THR A 45 -8.07 -4.55 7.49
N ILE A 46 -8.00 -3.25 7.78
CA ILE A 46 -7.58 -2.75 9.10
C ILE A 46 -8.53 -3.23 10.19
N LYS A 47 -9.85 -3.17 9.94
CA LYS A 47 -10.85 -3.74 10.86
C LYS A 47 -10.66 -5.24 11.07
N ALA A 48 -10.35 -6.01 10.02
CA ALA A 48 -10.10 -7.45 10.13
C ALA A 48 -8.85 -7.79 10.95
N VAL A 49 -7.82 -6.95 10.92
CA VAL A 49 -6.65 -7.09 11.80
C VAL A 49 -6.96 -6.66 13.23
N GLN A 50 -7.76 -5.62 13.41
CA GLN A 50 -8.22 -5.17 14.74
C GLN A 50 -9.19 -6.15 15.42
N SER A 51 -9.89 -6.99 14.64
CA SER A 51 -10.72 -8.05 15.19
C SER A 51 -9.94 -9.29 15.62
N LEU A 52 -8.64 -9.37 15.31
CA LEU A 52 -7.80 -10.47 15.79
C LEU A 52 -7.66 -10.40 17.30
N ASP A 53 -7.80 -11.54 17.95
CA ASP A 53 -7.66 -11.65 19.40
C ASP A 53 -6.36 -12.36 19.81
N LYS A 54 -6.13 -12.45 21.13
CA LYS A 54 -4.90 -13.05 21.67
C LYS A 54 -4.79 -14.54 21.33
N SER A 55 -5.91 -15.23 21.21
CA SER A 55 -6.02 -16.66 20.87
C SER A 55 -5.56 -16.89 19.43
N ASP A 56 -5.96 -16.03 18.50
CA ASP A 56 -5.50 -16.08 17.09
C ASP A 56 -3.97 -15.99 16.99
N ILE A 57 -3.37 -15.03 17.71
CA ILE A 57 -1.92 -14.87 17.74
C ILE A 57 -1.24 -16.04 18.45
N TYR A 58 -1.88 -16.60 19.48
CA TYR A 58 -1.37 -17.78 20.18
C TYR A 58 -1.39 -19.02 19.30
N GLU A 59 -2.45 -19.24 18.51
CA GLU A 59 -2.53 -20.32 17.52
C GLU A 59 -1.34 -20.25 16.56
N VAL A 60 -1.13 -19.08 15.93
CA VAL A 60 -0.01 -18.87 15.00
C VAL A 60 1.34 -19.09 15.69
N LYS A 61 1.50 -18.67 16.95
CA LYS A 61 2.74 -18.84 17.71
C LYS A 61 2.97 -20.29 18.18
N SER A 62 1.91 -21.07 18.36
CA SER A 62 1.94 -22.43 18.89
C SER A 62 2.54 -23.44 17.91
N PHE A 63 2.60 -23.10 16.62
CA PHE A 63 3.23 -23.96 15.61
C PHE A 63 4.69 -24.26 15.97
N ALA A 64 4.97 -25.54 16.22
CA ALA A 64 6.33 -26.05 16.38
C ALA A 64 7.09 -25.97 15.05
N HIS A 65 6.44 -26.40 13.97
CA HIS A 65 6.87 -26.26 12.59
C HIS A 65 5.80 -25.50 11.81
N PRO A 66 5.94 -24.17 11.60
CA PRO A 66 4.92 -23.39 10.91
C PRO A 66 4.80 -23.86 9.46
N PRO A 67 3.57 -23.97 8.92
CA PRO A 67 3.37 -24.16 7.50
C PRO A 67 4.09 -23.08 6.70
N GLU A 68 4.61 -23.42 5.51
CA GLU A 68 5.37 -22.48 4.68
C GLU A 68 4.60 -21.17 4.42
N LEU A 69 3.29 -21.26 4.20
CA LEU A 69 2.42 -20.10 3.99
C LEU A 69 2.37 -19.17 5.21
N VAL A 70 2.28 -19.72 6.42
CA VAL A 70 2.27 -18.92 7.67
C VAL A 70 3.62 -18.25 7.86
N MET A 71 4.72 -18.98 7.64
CA MET A 71 6.07 -18.42 7.72
C MET A 71 6.24 -17.27 6.72
N PHE A 72 5.74 -17.45 5.49
CA PHE A 72 5.80 -16.44 4.43
C PHE A 72 5.01 -15.18 4.79
N VAL A 73 3.81 -15.34 5.34
CA VAL A 73 3.00 -14.21 5.82
C VAL A 73 3.67 -13.49 6.97
N MET A 74 4.13 -14.22 7.98
CA MET A 74 4.80 -13.60 9.12
C MET A 74 6.07 -12.88 8.70
N ALA A 75 6.88 -13.47 7.82
CA ALA A 75 8.06 -12.82 7.25
C ALA A 75 7.67 -11.47 6.64
N SER A 76 6.66 -11.43 5.76
CA SER A 76 6.20 -10.18 5.15
C SER A 76 5.82 -9.09 6.17
N VAL A 77 5.16 -9.48 7.28
CA VAL A 77 4.81 -8.56 8.37
C VAL A 77 6.08 -8.06 9.08
N PHE A 78 7.04 -8.93 9.41
CA PHE A 78 8.28 -8.48 10.07
C PHE A 78 9.18 -7.65 9.17
N LEU A 79 9.11 -7.84 7.85
CA LEU A 79 9.76 -6.94 6.90
C LEU A 79 9.27 -5.53 7.13
N LEU A 80 7.94 -5.32 7.23
CA LEU A 80 7.33 -4.00 7.48
C LEU A 80 7.82 -3.32 8.77
N PHE A 81 8.16 -4.10 9.79
CA PHE A 81 8.72 -3.60 11.05
C PHE A 81 10.25 -3.47 11.04
N ASN A 82 10.90 -3.72 9.90
CA ASN A 82 12.35 -3.81 9.77
C ASN A 82 12.97 -4.74 10.83
N GLN A 83 12.31 -5.86 11.09
CA GLN A 83 12.72 -6.87 12.08
C GLN A 83 13.25 -8.13 11.37
N PRO A 84 14.15 -8.89 12.01
CA PRO A 84 14.69 -10.12 11.43
C PRO A 84 13.59 -11.17 11.20
N GLN A 85 13.63 -11.85 10.05
CA GLN A 85 12.60 -12.77 9.56
C GLN A 85 12.78 -14.23 10.01
N THR A 86 13.56 -14.49 11.05
CA THR A 86 13.70 -15.87 11.55
C THR A 86 12.51 -16.25 12.44
N TRP A 87 12.04 -17.50 12.33
CA TRP A 87 10.85 -17.96 13.05
C TRP A 87 10.97 -17.79 14.57
N GLU A 88 12.15 -18.02 15.13
CA GLU A 88 12.41 -17.83 16.55
C GLU A 88 12.24 -16.37 17.00
N GLN A 89 12.70 -15.41 16.19
CA GLN A 89 12.54 -13.98 16.47
C GLN A 89 11.09 -13.53 16.27
N THR A 90 10.46 -14.00 15.19
CA THR A 90 9.03 -13.85 14.91
C THR A 90 8.17 -14.27 16.12
N LYS A 91 8.43 -15.44 16.71
CA LYS A 91 7.69 -15.93 17.89
C LYS A 91 7.85 -15.02 19.12
N LYS A 92 9.00 -14.39 19.30
CA LYS A 92 9.24 -13.44 20.40
C LYS A 92 8.48 -12.13 20.19
N LEU A 93 8.38 -11.69 18.94
CA LEU A 93 7.71 -10.44 18.58
C LEU A 93 6.17 -10.59 18.54
N MET A 94 5.65 -11.80 18.32
CA MET A 94 4.23 -12.17 18.54
C MET A 94 3.91 -12.26 20.05
N ASN A 95 3.99 -11.12 20.73
CA ASN A 95 3.61 -10.97 22.13
C ASN A 95 2.29 -10.19 22.26
N ALA A 96 1.81 -9.97 23.48
CA ALA A 96 0.54 -9.27 23.71
C ALA A 96 0.48 -7.84 23.14
N LYS A 97 1.63 -7.22 22.85
CA LYS A 97 1.72 -5.88 22.23
C LYS A 97 1.71 -5.94 20.69
N PHE A 98 1.80 -7.11 20.08
CA PHE A 98 1.86 -7.27 18.63
C PHE A 98 0.62 -6.69 17.93
N LEU A 99 -0.58 -6.99 18.43
CA LEU A 99 -1.83 -6.44 17.89
C LEU A 99 -1.89 -4.91 17.97
N GLY A 100 -1.36 -4.32 19.06
CA GLY A 100 -1.20 -2.87 19.18
C GLY A 100 -0.26 -2.33 18.11
N LYS A 101 0.91 -2.95 17.91
CA LYS A 101 1.87 -2.55 16.86
C LYS A 101 1.29 -2.61 15.45
N LEU A 102 0.40 -3.56 15.15
CA LEU A 102 -0.28 -3.63 13.86
C LEU A 102 -1.28 -2.48 13.68
N SER A 103 -1.96 -2.10 14.76
CA SER A 103 -2.95 -1.01 14.76
C SER A 103 -2.30 0.37 14.67
N ASP A 104 -1.17 0.56 15.36
CA ASP A 104 -0.36 1.78 15.37
C ASP A 104 0.62 1.87 14.19
N TYR A 105 0.61 0.90 13.27
CA TYR A 105 1.56 0.89 12.15
C TYR A 105 1.32 2.08 11.21
N ASP A 106 2.32 2.94 11.07
CA ASP A 106 2.24 4.08 10.18
C ASP A 106 2.44 3.65 8.71
N LYS A 107 1.37 3.79 7.94
CA LYS A 107 1.31 3.52 6.49
C LYS A 107 2.25 4.38 5.65
N ASN A 108 2.84 5.44 6.21
CA ASN A 108 3.80 6.31 5.51
C ASN A 108 5.26 5.85 5.66
N ILE A 109 5.53 4.81 6.45
CA ILE A 109 6.89 4.28 6.67
C ILE A 109 7.46 3.55 5.44
N PHE A 110 6.63 3.25 4.43
CA PHE A 110 7.05 2.50 3.25
C PHE A 110 8.07 3.25 2.38
N ASP A 111 9.35 2.95 2.57
CA ASP A 111 10.42 3.34 1.64
C ASP A 111 10.34 2.57 0.32
N GLU A 112 10.81 3.18 -0.77
CA GLU A 112 10.85 2.56 -2.11
C GLU A 112 11.58 1.21 -2.13
N LYS A 113 12.66 1.10 -1.34
CA LYS A 113 13.41 -0.16 -1.18
C LYS A 113 12.54 -1.25 -0.56
N MET A 114 11.81 -0.93 0.51
CA MET A 114 10.91 -1.87 1.16
C MET A 114 9.79 -2.30 0.22
N LYS A 115 9.16 -1.35 -0.49
CA LYS A 115 8.11 -1.64 -1.49
C LYS A 115 8.60 -2.59 -2.57
N SER A 116 9.81 -2.35 -3.09
CA SER A 116 10.41 -3.19 -4.13
C SER A 116 10.65 -4.62 -3.63
N ILE A 117 11.21 -4.78 -2.42
CA ILE A 117 11.42 -6.10 -1.79
C ILE A 117 10.07 -6.79 -1.54
N LEU A 118 9.08 -6.05 -1.01
CA LEU A 118 7.76 -6.59 -0.74
C LEU A 118 7.09 -7.09 -2.02
N LYS A 119 7.18 -6.30 -3.10
CA LYS A 119 6.63 -6.62 -4.41
C LYS A 119 7.25 -7.88 -5.00
N ALA A 120 8.59 -7.88 -5.10
CA ALA A 120 9.35 -8.96 -5.71
C ALA A 120 9.26 -10.27 -4.93
N SER A 121 9.35 -10.20 -3.61
CA SER A 121 9.41 -11.39 -2.76
C SER A 121 8.04 -11.91 -2.36
N TYR A 122 7.02 -11.06 -2.19
CA TYR A 122 5.74 -11.47 -1.60
C TYR A 122 4.53 -11.18 -2.50
N ILE A 123 4.32 -9.93 -2.92
CA ILE A 123 3.07 -9.53 -3.61
C ILE A 123 2.88 -10.26 -4.95
N ASN A 124 3.96 -10.43 -5.71
CA ASN A 124 3.94 -11.15 -6.99
C ASN A 124 3.84 -12.68 -6.82
N SER A 125 4.01 -13.19 -5.60
CA SER A 125 3.92 -14.62 -5.34
C SER A 125 2.45 -15.06 -5.33
N PRO A 126 2.06 -16.07 -6.13
CA PRO A 126 0.69 -16.60 -6.12
C PRO A 126 0.35 -17.27 -4.78
N LYS A 127 1.36 -17.68 -4.01
CA LYS A 127 1.20 -18.24 -2.66
C LYS A 127 0.75 -17.19 -1.63
N PHE A 128 0.93 -15.90 -1.92
CA PHE A 128 0.62 -14.81 -1.01
C PHE A 128 -0.77 -14.22 -1.27
N GLN A 129 -1.78 -15.06 -1.46
CA GLN A 129 -3.17 -14.59 -1.57
C GLN A 129 -3.96 -14.96 -0.32
N PRO A 130 -4.83 -14.07 0.18
CA PRO A 130 -5.65 -14.34 1.36
C PRO A 130 -6.46 -15.64 1.25
N GLU A 131 -6.93 -15.97 0.04
CA GLU A 131 -7.71 -17.19 -0.25
C GLU A 131 -6.89 -18.47 -0.04
N PHE A 132 -5.61 -18.49 -0.45
CA PHE A 132 -4.73 -19.64 -0.22
C PHE A 132 -4.34 -19.75 1.26
N VAL A 133 -4.08 -18.63 1.92
CA VAL A 133 -3.67 -18.61 3.33
C VAL A 133 -4.82 -18.98 4.27
N GLU A 134 -6.07 -18.70 3.88
CA GLU A 134 -7.26 -19.06 4.66
C GLU A 134 -7.35 -20.56 4.97
N SER A 135 -6.90 -21.40 4.04
CA SER A 135 -6.88 -22.86 4.23
C SER A 135 -6.01 -23.31 5.40
N VAL A 136 -5.08 -22.46 5.84
CA VAL A 136 -4.12 -22.77 6.91
C VAL A 136 -4.49 -22.08 8.23
N SER A 137 -4.79 -20.78 8.19
CA SER A 137 -5.22 -20.05 9.38
C SER A 137 -5.96 -18.77 9.01
N LYS A 138 -7.06 -18.51 9.72
CA LYS A 138 -7.85 -17.27 9.58
C LYS A 138 -7.05 -16.05 10.02
N ALA A 139 -6.23 -16.19 11.07
CA ALA A 139 -5.36 -15.12 11.54
C ALA A 139 -4.32 -14.75 10.48
N ALA A 140 -3.69 -15.76 9.87
CA ALA A 140 -2.73 -15.54 8.79
C ALA A 140 -3.38 -14.92 7.54
N LYS A 141 -4.64 -15.27 7.22
CA LYS A 141 -5.42 -14.62 6.14
C LYS A 141 -5.53 -13.12 6.37
N SER A 142 -5.97 -12.70 7.56
CA SER A 142 -6.13 -11.27 7.89
C SER A 142 -4.81 -10.52 7.79
N LEU A 143 -3.71 -11.10 8.29
CA LEU A 143 -2.37 -10.51 8.19
C LEU A 143 -1.88 -10.43 6.73
N CYS A 144 -2.13 -11.47 5.93
CA CYS A 144 -1.78 -11.47 4.49
C CYS A 144 -2.53 -10.37 3.74
N ALA A 145 -3.85 -10.26 3.94
CA ALA A 145 -4.66 -9.22 3.34
C ALA A 145 -4.16 -7.82 3.75
N TRP A 146 -3.77 -7.65 5.01
CA TRP A 146 -3.26 -6.38 5.54
C TRP A 146 -1.99 -5.91 4.86
N VAL A 147 -0.99 -6.78 4.74
CA VAL A 147 0.26 -6.43 4.04
C VAL A 147 0.00 -6.07 2.58
N ARG A 148 -0.83 -6.84 1.87
CA ARG A 148 -1.19 -6.55 0.47
C ARG A 148 -1.91 -5.20 0.33
N THR A 149 -2.85 -4.93 1.23
CA THR A 149 -3.67 -3.71 1.16
C THR A 149 -2.87 -2.47 1.56
N LEU A 150 -1.92 -2.61 2.50
CA LEU A 150 -0.95 -1.55 2.80
C LEU A 150 -0.08 -1.22 1.59
N TYR A 151 0.43 -2.24 0.91
CA TYR A 151 1.23 -2.04 -0.32
C TYR A 151 0.41 -1.35 -1.41
N GLU A 152 -0.78 -1.86 -1.72
CA GLU A 152 -1.70 -1.27 -2.73
C GLU A 152 -2.02 0.19 -2.39
N TYR A 153 -2.37 0.48 -1.13
CA TYR A 153 -2.58 1.85 -0.67
C TYR A 153 -1.34 2.73 -0.86
N SER A 154 -0.14 2.21 -0.57
CA SER A 154 1.11 2.98 -0.69
C SER A 154 1.50 3.30 -2.14
N GLU A 155 1.11 2.46 -3.10
CA GLU A 155 1.30 2.70 -4.54
C GLU A 155 0.30 3.76 -5.01
N VAL A 156 -0.98 3.58 -4.72
CA VAL A 156 -2.04 4.53 -5.11
C VAL A 156 -1.81 5.90 -4.47
N ALA A 157 -1.41 5.95 -3.19
CA ALA A 157 -1.12 7.22 -2.52
C ALA A 157 0.04 7.97 -3.17
N LYS A 158 1.06 7.26 -3.68
CA LYS A 158 2.18 7.85 -4.41
C LYS A 158 1.74 8.45 -5.74
N GLU A 159 0.82 7.79 -6.44
CA GLU A 159 0.28 8.29 -7.72
C GLU A 159 -0.66 9.49 -7.54
N VAL A 160 -1.43 9.51 -6.45
CA VAL A 160 -2.37 10.61 -6.15
C VAL A 160 -1.68 11.85 -5.60
N ALA A 161 -0.58 11.71 -4.84
CA ALA A 161 0.14 12.84 -4.24
C ALA A 161 0.49 13.97 -5.22
N PRO A 162 1.15 13.73 -6.37
CA PRO A 162 1.47 14.78 -7.34
C PRO A 162 0.23 15.37 -8.02
N LYS A 163 -0.82 14.56 -8.23
CA LYS A 163 -2.06 14.97 -8.89
C LYS A 163 -2.89 15.89 -8.00
N LYS A 164 -2.96 15.58 -6.70
CA LYS A 164 -3.63 16.42 -5.69
C LYS A 164 -2.91 17.76 -5.48
N ALA A 165 -1.57 17.77 -5.55
CA ALA A 165 -0.78 19.00 -5.48
C ALA A 165 -1.07 19.91 -6.70
N LYS A 166 -1.07 19.35 -7.92
CA LYS A 166 -1.41 20.09 -9.14
C LYS A 166 -2.84 20.64 -9.11
N ALA A 167 -3.83 19.82 -8.72
CA ALA A 167 -5.22 20.27 -8.61
C ALA A 167 -5.40 21.43 -7.62
N LYS A 168 -4.70 21.39 -6.47
CA LYS A 168 -4.74 22.47 -5.47
C LYS A 168 -4.09 23.76 -6.00
N GLU A 169 -2.99 23.64 -6.75
CA GLU A 169 -2.31 24.80 -7.34
C GLU A 169 -3.17 25.47 -8.44
N SER A 170 -3.84 24.68 -9.27
CA SER A 170 -4.78 25.19 -10.29
C SER A 170 -5.99 25.90 -9.67
N MET A 171 -6.54 25.38 -8.56
CA MET A 171 -7.64 26.04 -7.83
C MET A 171 -7.22 27.32 -7.09
N THR A 172 -5.93 27.50 -6.79
CA THR A 172 -5.43 28.71 -6.08
C THR A 172 -5.04 29.83 -7.05
N LYS A 173 -4.91 29.52 -8.35
CA LYS A 173 -4.64 30.50 -9.41
C LYS A 173 -5.92 31.06 -10.07
N LEU A 174 -7.09 30.59 -9.63
CA LEU A 174 -8.42 31.17 -9.91
C LEU A 174 -8.79 32.16 -8.79
#